data_AF-K9KB34-F1
#
_entry.id   AF-K9KB34-F1
#
_cell.length_a   1.000
_cell.length_b   1.000
_cell.length_c   1.000
_cell.angle_alpha   90.00
_cell.angle_beta   90.00
_cell.angle_gamma   90.00
#
_symmetry.space_group_name_H-M   'P 1'
#
loop_
_entity.id
_entity.type
_entity.pdbx_description
1 polymer ?
#
loop_
_entity_poly.entity_id
_entity_poly.type
_entity_poly.pdbx_seq_one_letter_code
_entity_poly.pdbx_strand_id
1 'polypeptide(L)'
;LAVDYFDGGKEQNSLSSEQQKYAIRGVPSLLEVAGFSYFYGAFLVGPQFSMNHYMKLVQGQLTDIPGKIPNSTKPALKRLSLGLVYLVGYTLLSPHITEEYFLTEDYDSRPFWFRCMYMLVWGKFVLYKYVTCWLVTEGVCILTGLGFNNFENGKAKWDACANMKVWLFETNPRFTGTIASFNINTNAWVARYIFKRLKFLGNKELSQGLSLLFLALWHGLHSGYLICFQMEFLIVIVERQAASLIRESPTLSNLASITVLQPFYYL
;
A
#
# COMPACT_ATOMS: atom_id res chain seq x y z
N LEU A 1 7.65 -15.82 4.24
CA LEU A 1 8.06 -17.25 4.18
C LEU A 1 8.88 -17.66 5.41
N ALA A 2 10.16 -17.29 5.53
CA ALA A 2 11.01 -17.78 6.65
C ALA A 2 10.42 -17.49 8.04
N VAL A 3 9.93 -16.26 8.26
CA VAL A 3 9.27 -15.88 9.53
C VAL A 3 7.97 -16.66 9.75
N ASP A 4 7.20 -16.91 8.69
CA ASP A 4 5.94 -17.65 8.78
C ASP A 4 6.18 -19.14 9.12
N TYR A 5 7.25 -19.72 8.57
CA TYR A 5 7.69 -21.07 8.88
C TYR A 5 8.20 -21.18 10.33
N PHE A 6 8.99 -20.20 10.78
CA PHE A 6 9.43 -20.10 12.17
C PHE A 6 8.24 -20.03 13.15
N ASP A 7 7.22 -19.23 12.84
CA ASP A 7 6.01 -19.18 13.66
C ASP A 7 5.22 -20.51 13.62
N GLY A 8 5.22 -21.22 12.49
CA GLY A 8 4.57 -22.52 12.35
C GLY A 8 5.14 -23.63 13.23
N GLY A 9 6.39 -23.49 13.69
CA GLY A 9 7.02 -24.39 14.66
C GLY A 9 6.60 -24.16 16.12
N LYS A 10 5.80 -23.13 16.42
CA LYS A 10 5.35 -22.80 17.77
C LYS A 10 3.95 -23.34 18.07
N GLU A 11 3.62 -23.45 19.35
CA GLU A 11 2.28 -23.81 19.79
C GLU A 11 1.26 -22.77 19.34
N GLN A 12 0.10 -23.22 18.83
CA GLN A 12 -0.92 -22.34 18.27
C GLN A 12 -1.37 -21.25 19.26
N ASN A 13 -1.56 -21.61 20.52
CA ASN A 13 -2.05 -20.71 21.57
C ASN A 13 -1.02 -19.64 21.98
N SER A 14 0.25 -19.84 21.66
CA SER A 14 1.33 -18.87 21.91
C SER A 14 1.41 -17.77 20.83
N LEU A 15 0.80 -18.01 19.68
CA LEU A 15 0.81 -17.10 18.53
C LEU A 15 -0.35 -16.11 18.61
N SER A 16 -0.09 -14.86 18.23
CA SER A 16 -1.15 -13.90 17.95
C SER A 16 -2.05 -14.36 16.80
N SER A 17 -3.30 -13.87 16.74
CA SER A 17 -4.26 -14.20 15.69
C SER A 17 -3.71 -13.97 14.27
N GLU A 18 -2.91 -12.93 14.09
CA GLU A 18 -2.26 -12.65 12.81
C GLU A 18 -1.14 -13.66 12.49
N GLN A 19 -0.29 -14.01 13.46
CA GLN A 19 0.73 -15.04 13.26
C GLN A 19 0.09 -16.39 12.93
N GLN A 20 -0.99 -16.76 13.63
CA GLN A 20 -1.76 -17.97 13.35
C GLN A 20 -2.28 -18.00 11.90
N LYS A 21 -2.72 -16.86 11.36
CA LYS A 21 -3.24 -16.74 9.99
C LYS A 21 -2.17 -17.05 8.93
N TYR A 22 -0.92 -16.65 9.17
CA TYR A 22 0.15 -16.74 8.18
C TYR A 22 1.13 -17.88 8.40
N ALA A 23 1.17 -18.43 9.63
CA ALA A 23 2.05 -19.53 10.00
C ALA A 23 1.96 -20.70 9.01
N ILE A 24 3.11 -21.26 8.68
CA ILE A 24 3.23 -22.39 7.75
C ILE A 24 3.58 -23.62 8.57
N ARG A 25 2.63 -24.53 8.69
CA ARG A 25 2.79 -25.79 9.42
C ARG A 25 3.24 -26.87 8.43
N GLY A 26 4.53 -27.23 8.50
CA GLY A 26 5.16 -28.19 7.59
C GLY A 26 6.18 -27.52 6.67
N VAL A 27 7.10 -28.32 6.13
CA VAL A 27 8.16 -27.84 5.23
C VAL A 27 7.60 -27.73 3.81
N PRO A 28 7.56 -26.53 3.21
CA PRO A 28 7.18 -26.39 1.80
C PRO A 28 8.20 -27.10 0.91
N SER A 29 7.72 -27.82 -0.08
CA SER A 29 8.54 -28.41 -1.13
C SER A 29 9.21 -27.31 -1.98
N LEU A 30 10.29 -27.67 -2.67
CA LEU A 30 10.98 -26.75 -3.59
C LEU A 30 10.04 -26.23 -4.69
N LEU A 31 9.10 -27.06 -5.16
CA LEU A 31 8.12 -26.67 -6.17
C LEU A 31 7.15 -25.60 -5.63
N GLU A 32 6.68 -25.77 -4.40
CA GLU A 32 5.78 -24.79 -3.76
C GLU A 32 6.51 -23.45 -3.55
N VAL A 33 7.75 -23.47 -3.08
CA VAL A 33 8.58 -22.26 -2.91
C VAL A 33 8.86 -21.59 -4.25
N ALA A 34 9.22 -22.33 -5.29
CA ALA A 34 9.45 -21.80 -6.62
C ALA A 34 8.16 -21.20 -7.21
N GLY A 35 7.03 -21.90 -7.11
CA GLY A 35 5.74 -21.42 -7.59
C GLY A 35 5.30 -20.13 -6.90
N PHE A 36 5.49 -20.03 -5.58
CA PHE A 36 5.21 -18.81 -4.82
C PHE A 36 6.13 -17.65 -5.25
N SER A 37 7.43 -17.91 -5.35
CA SER A 37 8.42 -16.88 -5.63
C SER A 37 8.32 -16.33 -7.06
N TYR A 38 7.93 -17.19 -8.01
CA TYR A 38 7.84 -16.86 -9.44
C TYR A 38 6.39 -16.80 -9.92
N PHE A 39 5.42 -16.57 -9.03
CA PHE A 39 4.04 -16.41 -9.44
C PHE A 39 3.90 -15.23 -10.42
N TYR A 40 3.58 -15.55 -11.68
CA TYR A 40 3.62 -14.61 -12.81
C TYR A 40 2.79 -13.36 -12.61
N GLY A 41 1.71 -13.44 -11.83
CA GLY A 41 0.83 -12.32 -11.57
C GLY A 41 1.44 -11.24 -10.67
N ALA A 42 2.57 -11.50 -10.00
CA ALA A 42 3.12 -10.56 -9.02
C ALA A 42 4.65 -10.56 -8.88
N PHE A 43 5.38 -11.38 -9.64
CA PHE A 43 6.82 -11.58 -9.45
C PHE A 43 7.68 -10.32 -9.70
N LEU A 44 7.26 -9.42 -10.62
CA LEU A 44 8.05 -8.23 -10.99
C LEU A 44 7.89 -7.07 -10.03
N VAL A 45 6.65 -6.63 -9.78
CA VAL A 45 6.33 -5.36 -9.10
C VAL A 45 5.43 -5.53 -7.88
N GLY A 46 5.26 -6.78 -7.42
CA GLY A 46 4.23 -7.14 -6.45
C GLY A 46 2.87 -7.31 -7.12
N PRO A 47 1.76 -7.35 -6.36
CA PRO A 47 1.66 -7.08 -4.93
C PRO A 47 2.31 -8.14 -4.04
N GLN A 48 2.65 -7.77 -2.81
CA GLN A 48 3.12 -8.72 -1.79
C GLN A 48 1.96 -9.60 -1.30
N PHE A 49 2.17 -10.91 -1.17
CA PHE A 49 1.21 -11.84 -0.58
C PHE A 49 1.96 -12.93 0.19
N SER A 50 1.25 -13.65 1.06
CA SER A 50 1.86 -14.71 1.86
C SER A 50 1.88 -16.04 1.10
N MET A 51 2.85 -16.88 1.45
CA MET A 51 2.92 -18.27 0.98
C MET A 51 1.63 -19.04 1.31
N ASN A 52 1.07 -18.83 2.50
CA ASN A 52 -0.20 -19.46 2.89
C ASN A 52 -1.34 -19.08 1.93
N HIS A 53 -1.44 -17.80 1.54
CA HIS A 53 -2.44 -17.34 0.58
C HIS A 53 -2.22 -17.94 -0.81
N TYR A 54 -0.96 -18.05 -1.24
CA TYR A 54 -0.60 -18.74 -2.47
C TYR A 54 -0.98 -20.23 -2.45
N MET A 55 -0.74 -20.94 -1.34
CA MET A 55 -1.14 -22.34 -1.21
C MET A 55 -2.65 -22.51 -1.30
N LYS A 56 -3.44 -21.59 -0.73
CA LYS A 56 -4.90 -21.57 -0.88
C LYS A 56 -5.33 -21.40 -2.34
N LEU A 57 -4.60 -20.59 -3.12
CA LEU A 57 -4.84 -20.48 -4.55
C LEU A 57 -4.63 -21.82 -5.25
N VAL A 58 -3.46 -22.44 -5.05
CA VAL A 58 -3.07 -23.70 -5.71
C VAL A 58 -4.01 -24.85 -5.31
N GLN A 59 -4.52 -24.83 -4.08
CA GLN A 59 -5.50 -25.79 -3.56
C GLN A 59 -6.95 -25.51 -4.00
N GLY A 60 -7.20 -24.44 -4.77
CA GLY A 60 -8.54 -24.09 -5.25
C GLY A 60 -9.48 -23.55 -4.17
N GLN A 61 -8.95 -23.04 -3.04
CA GLN A 61 -9.74 -22.54 -1.91
C GLN A 61 -10.12 -21.06 -2.05
N LEU A 62 -9.46 -20.32 -2.93
CA LEU A 62 -9.73 -18.90 -3.19
C LEU A 62 -10.81 -18.74 -4.27
N THR A 63 -12.05 -19.04 -3.92
CA THR A 63 -13.18 -18.97 -4.85
C THR A 63 -14.42 -18.38 -4.20
N ASP A 64 -15.23 -17.67 -4.98
CA ASP A 64 -16.54 -17.21 -4.58
C ASP A 64 -17.58 -18.34 -4.57
N ILE A 65 -17.33 -19.44 -5.29
CA ILE A 65 -18.21 -20.60 -5.28
C ILE A 65 -17.36 -21.86 -5.05
N PRO A 66 -17.47 -22.52 -3.88
CA PRO A 66 -16.69 -23.72 -3.58
C PRO A 66 -16.74 -24.76 -4.70
N GLY A 67 -15.57 -25.22 -5.15
CA GLY A 67 -15.44 -26.23 -6.20
C GLY A 67 -15.64 -25.72 -7.64
N LYS A 68 -15.82 -24.41 -7.85
CA LYS A 68 -15.90 -23.80 -9.18
C LYS A 68 -14.78 -22.80 -9.41
N ILE A 69 -14.49 -22.55 -10.70
CA ILE A 69 -13.60 -21.48 -11.12
C ILE A 69 -14.19 -20.15 -10.60
N PRO A 70 -13.36 -19.30 -9.96
CA PRO A 70 -13.87 -18.08 -9.37
C PRO A 70 -14.43 -17.11 -10.43
N ASN A 71 -15.55 -16.44 -10.14
CA ASN A 71 -16.15 -15.45 -11.05
C ASN A 71 -15.39 -14.10 -11.00
N SER A 72 -14.15 -14.14 -11.46
CA SER A 72 -13.18 -13.06 -11.34
C SER A 72 -13.05 -12.18 -12.58
N THR A 73 -13.63 -12.59 -13.72
CA THR A 73 -13.42 -11.90 -15.01
C THR A 73 -13.90 -10.46 -15.01
N LYS A 74 -15.13 -10.22 -14.53
CA LYS A 74 -15.68 -8.85 -14.45
C LYS A 74 -14.90 -7.94 -13.49
N PRO A 75 -14.58 -8.34 -12.24
CA PRO A 75 -13.77 -7.51 -11.36
C PRO A 75 -12.33 -7.32 -11.88
N ALA A 76 -11.74 -8.34 -12.51
CA ALA A 76 -10.42 -8.22 -13.15
C ALA A 76 -10.42 -7.19 -14.29
N LEU A 77 -11.39 -7.27 -15.20
CA LEU A 77 -11.53 -6.30 -16.30
C LEU A 77 -11.78 -4.88 -15.78
N LYS A 78 -12.62 -4.72 -14.75
CA LYS A 78 -12.82 -3.40 -14.12
C LYS A 78 -11.50 -2.84 -13.58
N ARG A 79 -10.65 -3.69 -12.99
CA ARG A 79 -9.37 -3.28 -12.43
C ARG A 79 -8.35 -2.93 -13.52
N LEU A 80 -8.28 -3.76 -14.57
CA LEU A 80 -7.47 -3.52 -15.75
C LEU A 80 -7.85 -2.21 -16.44
N SER A 81 -9.14 -1.98 -16.70
CA SER A 81 -9.62 -0.74 -17.34
C SER A 81 -9.22 0.50 -16.55
N LEU A 82 -9.27 0.44 -15.21
CA LEU A 82 -8.78 1.54 -14.38
C LEU A 82 -7.27 1.75 -14.55
N GLY A 83 -6.48 0.68 -14.61
CA GLY A 83 -5.05 0.75 -14.92
C GLY A 83 -4.77 1.39 -16.28
N LEU A 84 -5.55 1.04 -17.31
CA LEU A 84 -5.42 1.63 -18.64
C LEU A 84 -5.77 3.13 -18.69
N VAL A 85 -6.74 3.59 -17.90
CA VAL A 85 -7.03 5.03 -17.77
C VAL A 85 -5.82 5.78 -17.20
N TYR A 86 -5.20 5.25 -16.16
CA TYR A 86 -3.97 5.83 -15.60
C TYR A 86 -2.80 5.76 -16.57
N LEU A 87 -2.69 4.68 -17.36
CA LEU A 87 -1.67 4.55 -18.40
C LEU A 87 -1.81 5.65 -19.44
N VAL A 88 -3.02 5.82 -20.01
CA VAL A 88 -3.29 6.87 -21.01
C VAL A 88 -3.00 8.24 -20.42
N GLY A 89 -3.48 8.52 -19.20
CA GLY A 89 -3.21 9.78 -18.52
C GLY A 89 -1.71 10.02 -18.34
N TYR A 90 -0.95 9.03 -17.90
CA TYR A 90 0.49 9.12 -17.75
C TYR A 90 1.19 9.36 -19.10
N THR A 91 0.88 8.57 -20.13
CA THR A 91 1.49 8.71 -21.47
C THR A 91 1.23 10.06 -22.11
N LEU A 92 0.05 10.65 -21.91
CA LEU A 92 -0.28 11.97 -22.45
C LEU A 92 0.37 13.11 -21.66
N LEU A 93 0.54 12.97 -20.35
CA LEU A 93 0.98 14.06 -19.47
C LEU A 93 2.48 14.03 -19.14
N SER A 94 3.11 12.85 -19.16
CA SER A 94 4.54 12.71 -18.83
C SER A 94 5.49 13.52 -19.72
N PRO A 95 5.21 13.77 -21.03
CA PRO A 95 6.06 14.65 -21.83
C PRO A 95 5.95 16.14 -21.46
N HIS A 96 4.86 16.54 -20.80
CA HIS A 96 4.59 17.94 -20.43
C HIS A 96 4.95 18.27 -18.98
N ILE A 97 4.94 17.28 -18.10
CA ILE A 97 5.20 17.43 -16.67
C ILE A 97 6.43 16.61 -16.33
N THR A 98 7.60 17.17 -16.64
CA THR A 98 8.89 16.48 -16.57
C THR A 98 9.65 16.82 -15.30
N GLU A 99 10.51 15.89 -14.88
CA GLU A 99 11.48 16.12 -13.80
C GLU A 99 12.64 17.03 -14.23
N GLU A 100 12.97 17.04 -15.53
CA GLU A 100 14.01 17.89 -16.09
C GLU A 100 13.69 19.39 -15.95
N TYR A 101 12.40 19.76 -15.96
CA TYR A 101 12.00 21.16 -15.79
C TYR A 101 12.47 21.74 -14.46
N PHE A 102 12.61 20.94 -13.39
CA PHE A 102 13.14 21.40 -12.10
C PHE A 102 14.57 21.94 -12.18
N LEU A 103 15.32 21.53 -13.21
CA LEU A 103 16.72 21.89 -13.41
C LEU A 103 16.90 23.06 -14.38
N THR A 104 15.81 23.67 -14.85
CA THR A 104 15.84 24.77 -15.82
C THR A 104 15.86 26.14 -15.13
N GLU A 105 16.51 27.12 -15.77
CA GLU A 105 16.46 28.52 -15.33
C GLU A 105 15.03 29.09 -15.37
N ASP A 106 14.19 28.63 -16.32
CA ASP A 106 12.79 29.05 -16.39
C ASP A 106 12.06 28.69 -15.09
N TYR A 107 12.18 27.44 -14.61
CA TYR A 107 11.57 27.01 -13.36
C TYR A 107 12.05 27.85 -12.17
N ASP A 108 13.36 28.11 -12.07
CA ASP A 108 13.91 28.90 -10.96
C ASP A 108 13.43 30.36 -10.97
N SER A 109 13.23 30.93 -12.16
CA SER A 109 12.68 32.28 -12.35
C SER A 109 11.19 32.40 -11.96
N ARG A 110 10.47 31.27 -11.81
CA ARG A 110 9.04 31.29 -11.50
C ARG A 110 8.78 31.71 -10.04
N PRO A 111 7.62 32.35 -9.76
CA PRO A 111 7.21 32.65 -8.40
C PRO A 111 7.21 31.41 -7.51
N PHE A 112 7.52 31.60 -6.22
CA PHE A 112 7.54 30.52 -5.22
C PHE A 112 6.30 29.61 -5.29
N TRP A 113 5.11 30.19 -5.36
CA TRP A 113 3.85 29.44 -5.42
C TRP A 113 3.70 28.58 -6.66
N PHE A 114 4.20 29.04 -7.81
CA PHE A 114 4.20 28.25 -9.02
C PHE A 114 5.12 27.03 -8.85
N ARG A 115 6.32 27.22 -8.31
CA ARG A 115 7.28 26.13 -8.06
C ARG A 115 6.70 25.07 -7.12
N CYS A 116 6.07 25.50 -6.02
CA CYS A 116 5.38 24.59 -5.11
C CYS A 116 4.25 23.82 -5.79
N MET A 117 3.39 24.50 -6.55
CA MET A 117 2.27 23.86 -7.25
C MET A 117 2.77 22.86 -8.29
N TYR A 118 3.76 23.24 -9.10
CA TYR A 118 4.35 22.35 -10.10
C TYR A 118 4.95 21.10 -9.45
N MET A 119 5.67 21.25 -8.32
CA MET A 119 6.22 20.11 -7.58
C MET A 119 5.15 19.14 -7.10
N LEU A 120 4.03 19.64 -6.57
CA LEU A 120 2.90 18.80 -6.14
C LEU A 120 2.25 18.08 -7.32
N VAL A 121 2.02 18.80 -8.42
CA VAL A 121 1.42 18.27 -9.65
C VAL A 121 2.32 17.18 -10.25
N TRP A 122 3.61 17.48 -10.43
CA TRP A 122 4.61 16.53 -10.90
C TRP A 122 4.70 15.30 -10.00
N GLY A 123 4.78 15.49 -8.67
CA GLY A 123 4.85 14.40 -7.70
C GLY A 123 3.66 13.44 -7.78
N LYS A 124 2.47 13.97 -8.07
CA LYS A 124 1.28 13.16 -8.31
C LYS A 124 1.38 12.38 -9.63
N PHE A 125 1.73 13.05 -10.72
CA PHE A 125 1.79 12.42 -12.05
C PHE A 125 2.91 11.39 -12.18
N VAL A 126 4.08 11.63 -11.59
CA VAL A 126 5.19 10.67 -11.63
C VAL A 126 4.80 9.34 -10.95
N LEU A 127 3.86 9.37 -9.99
CA LEU A 127 3.35 8.16 -9.34
C LEU A 127 2.37 7.38 -10.21
N TYR A 128 1.74 7.99 -11.22
CA TYR A 128 0.75 7.31 -12.06
C TYR A 128 1.33 6.13 -12.84
N LYS A 129 2.64 6.12 -13.13
CA LYS A 129 3.30 4.94 -13.70
C LYS A 129 3.24 3.73 -12.77
N TYR A 130 3.43 3.94 -11.47
CA TYR A 130 3.33 2.86 -10.46
C TYR A 130 1.87 2.47 -10.22
N VAL A 131 0.96 3.44 -10.15
CA VAL A 131 -0.48 3.19 -10.07
C VAL A 131 -0.93 2.29 -11.23
N THR A 132 -0.51 2.62 -12.45
CA THR A 132 -0.79 1.83 -13.66
C THR A 132 -0.30 0.39 -13.49
N CYS A 133 0.99 0.20 -13.20
CA CYS A 133 1.58 -1.12 -13.04
C CYS A 133 0.84 -1.95 -11.98
N TRP A 134 0.55 -1.38 -10.81
CA TRP A 134 -0.17 -2.09 -9.76
C TRP A 134 -1.60 -2.42 -10.15
N LEU A 135 -2.36 -1.51 -10.78
CA LEU A 135 -3.73 -1.79 -11.17
C LEU A 135 -3.83 -2.89 -12.23
N VAL A 136 -2.92 -2.92 -13.20
CA VAL A 136 -2.86 -3.97 -14.23
C VAL A 136 -2.55 -5.32 -13.58
N THR A 137 -1.50 -5.38 -12.77
CA THR A 137 -1.09 -6.57 -12.02
C THR A 137 -2.18 -7.06 -11.07
N GLU A 138 -2.85 -6.16 -10.36
CA GLU A 138 -4.00 -6.51 -9.53
C GLU A 138 -5.12 -7.14 -10.36
N GLY A 139 -5.38 -6.65 -11.57
CA GLY A 139 -6.29 -7.30 -12.52
C GLY A 139 -5.90 -8.75 -12.81
N VAL A 140 -4.60 -9.03 -13.02
CA VAL A 140 -4.09 -10.40 -13.19
C VAL A 140 -4.31 -11.23 -11.93
N CYS A 141 -3.92 -10.74 -10.74
CA CYS A 141 -4.14 -11.45 -9.48
C CYS A 141 -5.63 -11.75 -9.22
N ILE A 142 -6.53 -10.83 -9.55
CA ILE A 142 -7.98 -11.05 -9.45
C ILE A 142 -8.38 -12.16 -10.42
N LEU A 143 -7.98 -12.06 -11.69
CA LEU A 143 -8.34 -13.02 -12.73
C LEU A 143 -7.93 -14.44 -12.36
N THR A 144 -6.74 -14.63 -11.78
CA THR A 144 -6.25 -15.94 -11.36
C THR A 144 -6.92 -16.49 -10.11
N GLY A 145 -7.64 -15.67 -9.34
CA GLY A 145 -8.25 -16.03 -8.05
C GLY A 145 -7.46 -15.57 -6.83
N LEU A 146 -6.18 -15.18 -6.98
CA LEU A 146 -5.34 -14.74 -5.86
C LEU A 146 -5.91 -13.49 -5.16
N GLY A 147 -6.61 -12.63 -5.90
CA GLY A 147 -7.24 -11.42 -5.39
C GLY A 147 -8.43 -11.66 -4.47
N PHE A 148 -8.97 -12.89 -4.38
CA PHE A 148 -10.10 -13.20 -3.51
C PHE A 148 -9.71 -13.12 -2.03
N ASN A 149 -10.56 -12.47 -1.23
CA ASN A 149 -10.35 -12.29 0.20
C ASN A 149 -11.46 -12.95 1.02
N ASN A 150 -12.65 -12.37 1.01
CA ASN A 150 -13.81 -12.80 1.78
C ASN A 150 -15.12 -12.34 1.13
N PHE A 151 -16.24 -12.69 1.74
CA PHE A 151 -17.53 -12.12 1.42
C PHE A 151 -17.83 -10.91 2.31
N GLU A 152 -18.30 -9.83 1.70
CA GLU A 152 -18.79 -8.65 2.40
C GLU A 152 -20.20 -8.35 1.87
N ASN A 153 -21.20 -8.40 2.76
CA ASN A 153 -22.62 -8.19 2.43
C ASN A 153 -23.10 -9.07 1.25
N GLY A 154 -22.69 -10.35 1.25
CA GLY A 154 -23.06 -11.32 0.21
C GLY A 154 -22.33 -11.16 -1.12
N LYS A 155 -21.35 -10.25 -1.24
CA LYS A 155 -20.54 -10.06 -2.45
C LYS A 155 -19.09 -10.48 -2.22
N ALA A 156 -18.53 -11.19 -3.19
CA ALA A 156 -17.13 -11.58 -3.18
C ALA A 156 -16.23 -10.33 -3.26
N LYS A 157 -15.27 -10.25 -2.34
CA LYS A 157 -14.30 -9.17 -2.25
C LYS A 157 -12.99 -9.56 -2.89
N TRP A 158 -12.54 -8.74 -3.83
CA TRP A 158 -11.39 -8.97 -4.70
C TRP A 158 -10.23 -8.01 -4.37
N ASP A 159 -9.90 -7.87 -3.09
CA ASP A 159 -8.94 -6.90 -2.58
C ASP A 159 -7.74 -7.50 -1.83
N ALA A 160 -7.59 -8.83 -1.81
CA ALA A 160 -6.46 -9.48 -1.11
C ALA A 160 -5.09 -9.05 -1.67
N CYS A 161 -5.06 -8.71 -2.96
CA CYS A 161 -3.88 -8.24 -3.68
C CYS A 161 -3.92 -6.73 -3.95
N ALA A 162 -4.88 -5.98 -3.40
CA ALA A 162 -4.99 -4.55 -3.68
C ALA A 162 -3.80 -3.77 -3.11
N ASN A 163 -2.98 -3.18 -3.97
CA ASN A 163 -1.88 -2.29 -3.63
C ASN A 163 -2.27 -0.82 -3.70
N MET A 164 -3.34 -0.48 -4.43
CA MET A 164 -3.77 0.90 -4.62
C MET A 164 -5.26 1.12 -4.28
N LYS A 165 -5.61 2.01 -3.36
CA LYS A 165 -6.99 2.50 -3.20
C LYS A 165 -7.13 3.83 -3.91
N VAL A 166 -7.34 3.78 -5.23
CA VAL A 166 -7.37 4.95 -6.11
C VAL A 166 -8.22 6.10 -5.57
N TRP A 167 -9.49 5.87 -5.23
CA TRP A 167 -10.34 6.95 -4.72
C TRP A 167 -9.77 7.60 -3.45
N LEU A 168 -9.29 6.78 -2.50
CA LEU A 168 -8.68 7.28 -1.28
C LEU A 168 -7.37 8.03 -1.57
N PHE A 169 -6.57 7.56 -2.52
CA PHE A 169 -5.34 8.23 -2.93
C PHE A 169 -5.60 9.59 -3.58
N GLU A 170 -6.67 9.69 -4.38
CA GLU A 170 -7.01 10.91 -5.12
C GLU A 170 -7.69 11.98 -4.28
N THR A 171 -8.49 11.58 -3.27
CA THR A 171 -9.36 12.49 -2.54
C THR A 171 -9.01 12.68 -1.07
N ASN A 172 -8.12 11.87 -0.49
CA ASN A 172 -7.82 11.99 0.94
C ASN A 172 -6.86 13.16 1.20
N PRO A 173 -7.25 14.12 2.05
CA PRO A 173 -6.41 15.27 2.37
C PRO A 173 -5.30 14.96 3.38
N ARG A 174 -5.34 13.80 4.04
CA ARG A 174 -4.39 13.41 5.09
C ARG A 174 -3.25 12.57 4.53
N PHE A 175 -2.08 12.78 5.09
CA PHE A 175 -0.90 12.02 4.73
C PHE A 175 -1.01 10.55 5.14
N THR A 176 -1.65 10.27 6.29
CA THR A 176 -2.00 8.88 6.66
C THR A 176 -2.97 8.23 5.68
N GLY A 177 -3.82 9.01 5.01
CA GLY A 177 -4.67 8.57 3.92
C GLY A 177 -3.89 8.11 2.69
N THR A 178 -2.83 8.85 2.34
CA THR A 178 -1.88 8.48 1.29
C THR A 178 -1.18 7.15 1.63
N ILE A 179 -0.66 7.01 2.85
CA ILE A 179 -0.02 5.75 3.30
C ILE A 179 -1.03 4.59 3.28
N ALA A 180 -2.27 4.82 3.69
CA ALA A 180 -3.32 3.79 3.73
C ALA A 180 -3.86 3.38 2.35
N SER A 181 -3.54 4.15 1.30
CA SER A 181 -4.02 3.93 -0.06
C SER A 181 -2.94 3.49 -1.03
N PHE A 182 -1.67 3.75 -0.75
CA PHE A 182 -0.54 3.47 -1.63
C PHE A 182 0.30 2.29 -1.11
N ASN A 183 0.67 1.37 -2.01
CA ASN A 183 1.51 0.19 -1.72
C ASN A 183 1.04 -0.65 -0.51
N ILE A 184 -0.28 -0.88 -0.44
CA ILE A 184 -0.97 -1.39 0.76
C ILE A 184 -0.41 -2.74 1.23
N ASN A 185 -0.12 -3.69 0.34
CA ASN A 185 0.38 -4.99 0.78
C ASN A 185 1.81 -4.93 1.29
N THR A 186 2.64 -4.01 0.79
CA THR A 186 3.98 -3.76 1.33
C THR A 186 3.88 -3.15 2.71
N ASN A 187 2.99 -2.17 2.92
CA ASN A 187 2.73 -1.60 4.25
C ASN A 187 2.25 -2.67 5.23
N ALA A 188 1.34 -3.55 4.80
CA ALA A 188 0.90 -4.67 5.61
C ALA A 188 2.01 -5.69 5.88
N TRP A 189 2.89 -5.93 4.90
CA TRP A 189 4.05 -6.81 5.04
C TRP A 189 5.04 -6.26 6.09
N VAL A 190 5.46 -5.01 5.98
CA VAL A 190 6.36 -4.37 6.97
C VAL A 190 5.70 -4.30 8.34
N ALA A 191 4.40 -3.98 8.41
CA ALA A 191 3.68 -3.96 9.67
C ALA A 191 3.74 -5.33 10.38
N ARG A 192 3.60 -6.44 9.64
CA ARG A 192 3.61 -7.81 10.17
C ARG A 192 5.00 -8.32 10.54
N TYR A 193 5.95 -8.14 9.64
CA TYR A 193 7.24 -8.81 9.71
C TYR A 193 8.33 -7.98 10.38
N ILE A 194 8.13 -6.65 10.46
CA ILE A 194 9.09 -5.75 11.11
C ILE A 194 8.42 -5.08 12.32
N PHE A 195 7.45 -4.20 12.11
CA PHE A 195 6.88 -3.36 13.17
C PHE A 195 6.35 -4.15 14.37
N LYS A 196 5.46 -5.12 14.14
CA LYS A 196 4.89 -5.94 15.22
C LYS A 196 5.92 -6.88 15.87
N ARG A 197 7.00 -7.23 15.16
CA ARG A 197 8.10 -8.03 15.71
C ARG A 197 9.01 -7.22 16.62
N LEU A 198 9.09 -5.91 16.42
CA LEU A 198 9.80 -4.98 17.29
C LEU A 198 9.05 -4.67 18.59
N LYS A 199 7.90 -5.30 18.86
CA LYS A 199 7.11 -5.09 20.10
C LYS A 199 7.93 -5.29 21.39
N PHE A 200 8.97 -6.14 21.37
CA PHE A 200 9.86 -6.35 22.52
C PHE A 200 10.60 -5.08 22.97
N LEU A 201 10.72 -4.06 22.11
CA LEU A 201 11.34 -2.78 22.45
C LEU A 201 10.49 -1.94 23.42
N GLY A 202 9.21 -2.29 23.63
CA GLY A 202 8.31 -1.56 24.54
C GLY A 202 7.97 -0.12 24.10
N ASN A 203 8.47 0.34 22.95
CA ASN A 203 8.27 1.69 22.44
C ASN A 203 7.73 1.66 21.00
N LYS A 204 6.50 2.16 20.82
CA LYS A 204 5.79 2.19 19.54
C LYS A 204 6.47 3.10 18.52
N GLU A 205 6.91 4.29 18.94
CA GLU A 205 7.57 5.26 18.08
C GLU A 205 8.91 4.74 17.59
N LEU A 206 9.70 4.14 18.48
CA LEU A 206 10.97 3.50 18.12
C LEU A 206 10.73 2.34 17.13
N SER A 207 9.72 1.52 17.37
CA SER A 207 9.35 0.42 16.46
C SER A 207 8.93 0.94 15.08
N GLN A 208 8.18 2.04 15.03
CA GLN A 208 7.77 2.69 13.79
C GLN A 208 8.97 3.27 13.05
N GLY A 209 9.83 4.02 13.75
CA GLY A 209 11.05 4.60 13.17
C GLY A 209 11.99 3.55 12.58
N LEU A 210 12.21 2.43 13.28
CA LEU A 210 13.01 1.31 12.77
C LEU A 210 12.34 0.61 11.57
N SER A 211 11.01 0.54 11.53
CA SER A 211 10.28 -0.03 10.39
C SER A 211 10.39 0.85 9.15
N LEU A 212 10.35 2.17 9.32
CA LEU A 212 10.54 3.16 8.25
C LEU A 212 12.00 3.22 7.79
N LEU A 213 12.96 3.08 8.70
CA LEU A 213 14.37 2.93 8.35
C LEU A 213 14.61 1.66 7.51
N PHE A 214 13.99 0.54 7.90
CA PHE A 214 14.02 -0.68 7.11
C PHE A 214 13.44 -0.45 5.70
N LEU A 215 12.30 0.22 5.58
CA LEU A 215 11.71 0.57 4.28
C LEU A 215 12.64 1.45 3.44
N ALA A 216 13.29 2.44 4.04
CA ALA A 216 14.25 3.28 3.34
C ALA A 216 15.39 2.46 2.73
N LEU A 217 15.99 1.57 3.53
CA LEU A 217 17.06 0.68 3.07
C LEU A 217 16.56 -0.35 2.04
N TRP A 218 15.33 -0.84 2.20
CA TRP A 218 14.69 -1.76 1.25
C TRP A 218 14.49 -1.11 -0.14
N HIS A 219 14.19 0.19 -0.17
CA HIS A 219 14.11 0.95 -1.42
C HIS A 219 15.48 1.22 -2.05
N GLY A 220 16.52 1.42 -1.24
CA GLY A 220 17.90 1.54 -1.68
C GLY A 220 18.75 2.46 -0.79
N LEU A 221 20.00 2.70 -1.20
CA LEU A 221 20.97 3.46 -0.40
C LEU A 221 21.08 4.94 -0.80
N HIS A 222 20.25 5.40 -1.74
CA HIS A 222 20.21 6.82 -2.11
C HIS A 222 19.59 7.66 -0.98
N SER A 223 20.16 8.83 -0.73
CA SER A 223 19.73 9.74 0.35
C SER A 223 18.26 10.12 0.28
N GLY A 224 17.70 10.22 -0.93
CA GLY A 224 16.28 10.53 -1.15
C GLY A 224 15.33 9.57 -0.42
N TYR A 225 15.68 8.28 -0.32
CA TYR A 225 14.84 7.31 0.41
C TYR A 225 14.88 7.55 1.92
N LEU A 226 16.06 7.80 2.49
CA LEU A 226 16.19 8.11 3.92
C LEU A 226 15.42 9.39 4.28
N ILE A 227 15.53 10.43 3.44
CA ILE A 227 14.80 11.70 3.63
C ILE A 227 13.29 11.44 3.52
N CYS A 228 12.84 10.69 2.50
CA CYS A 228 11.42 10.39 2.30
C CYS A 228 10.78 9.72 3.53
N PHE A 229 11.37 8.64 4.05
CA PHE A 229 10.81 7.90 5.18
C PHE A 229 11.01 8.61 6.53
N GLN A 230 12.05 9.44 6.66
CA GLN A 230 12.17 10.34 7.80
C GLN A 230 11.04 11.39 7.80
N MET A 231 10.77 12.01 6.65
CA MET A 231 9.67 12.95 6.50
C MET A 231 8.33 12.26 6.74
N GLU A 232 8.15 11.03 6.26
CA GLU A 232 6.95 10.22 6.56
C GLU A 232 6.73 10.11 8.07
N PHE A 233 7.78 9.73 8.82
CA PHE A 233 7.72 9.61 10.27
C PHE A 233 7.30 10.92 10.96
N LEU A 234 7.96 12.03 10.59
CA LEU A 234 7.68 13.34 11.16
C LEU A 234 6.27 13.82 10.85
N ILE A 235 5.83 13.70 9.60
CA ILE A 235 4.48 14.13 9.17
C ILE A 235 3.42 13.31 9.91
N VAL A 236 3.59 11.99 10.06
CA VAL A 236 2.63 11.16 10.81
C VAL A 236 2.53 11.57 12.29
N ILE A 237 3.66 11.91 12.93
CA ILE A 237 3.66 12.39 14.31
C ILE A 237 2.92 13.72 14.43
N VAL A 238 3.27 14.68 13.56
CA VAL A 238 2.66 16.02 13.55
C VAL A 238 1.16 15.92 13.26
N GLU A 239 0.76 15.14 12.27
CA GLU A 239 -0.65 14.92 11.92
C GLU A 239 -1.43 14.35 13.11
N ARG A 240 -0.88 13.35 13.81
CA ARG A 240 -1.52 12.76 14.99
C ARG A 240 -1.64 13.72 16.16
N GLN A 241 -0.61 14.54 16.40
CA GLN A 241 -0.65 15.56 17.46
C GLN A 241 -1.66 16.66 17.13
N ALA A 242 -1.66 17.15 15.89
CA ALA A 242 -2.64 18.12 15.41
C ALA A 242 -4.07 17.56 15.54
N ALA A 243 -4.30 16.29 15.17
CA ALA A 243 -5.59 15.62 15.35
C ALA A 243 -6.06 15.63 16.81
N SER A 244 -5.15 15.36 17.75
CA SER A 244 -5.46 15.38 19.18
C SER A 244 -5.83 16.78 19.65
N LEU A 245 -5.05 17.79 19.25
CA LEU A 245 -5.29 19.19 19.62
C LEU A 245 -6.64 19.71 19.12
N ILE A 246 -7.00 19.39 17.87
CA ILE A 246 -8.31 19.78 17.32
C ILE A 246 -9.45 19.11 18.08
N ARG A 247 -9.32 17.82 18.40
CA ARG A 247 -10.34 17.07 19.15
C ARG A 247 -10.50 17.57 20.59
N GLU A 248 -9.40 17.94 21.24
CA GLU A 248 -9.39 18.36 22.65
C GLU A 248 -9.82 19.81 22.84
N SER A 249 -9.68 20.67 21.82
CA SER A 249 -10.09 22.07 21.88
C SER A 249 -11.53 22.24 21.38
N PRO A 250 -12.48 22.68 22.23
CA PRO A 250 -13.86 22.94 21.81
C PRO A 250 -13.96 23.96 20.67
N THR A 251 -13.09 24.98 20.70
CA THR A 251 -13.05 26.03 19.67
C THR A 251 -12.61 25.47 18.32
N LEU A 252 -11.52 24.70 18.29
CA LEU A 252 -11.01 24.09 17.06
C LEU A 252 -11.95 23.01 16.52
N SER A 253 -12.54 22.21 17.40
CA SER A 253 -13.54 21.21 17.04
C SER A 253 -14.78 21.85 16.40
N ASN A 254 -15.28 22.95 16.98
CA ASN A 254 -16.39 23.72 16.40
C ASN A 254 -16.03 24.30 15.02
N LEU A 255 -14.84 24.89 14.86
CA LEU A 255 -14.35 25.37 13.56
C LEU A 255 -14.22 24.23 12.53
N ALA A 256 -13.67 23.08 12.93
CA ALA A 256 -13.51 21.91 12.06
C ALA A 256 -14.85 21.27 11.65
N SER A 257 -15.91 21.45 12.44
CA SER A 257 -17.26 20.97 12.12
C SER A 257 -17.96 21.76 11.02
N ILE A 258 -17.47 22.96 10.67
CA ILE A 258 -18.05 23.80 9.63
C ILE A 258 -17.68 23.23 8.25
N THR A 259 -18.67 22.80 7.48
CA THR A 259 -18.48 22.11 6.18
C THR A 259 -17.62 22.92 5.19
N VAL A 260 -17.78 24.24 5.14
CA VAL A 260 -16.99 25.13 4.27
C VAL A 260 -15.52 25.21 4.71
N LEU A 261 -15.23 25.01 5.99
CA LEU A 261 -13.89 25.06 6.55
C LEU A 261 -13.21 23.70 6.61
N GLN A 262 -13.94 22.59 6.38
CA GLN A 262 -13.33 21.27 6.29
C GLN A 262 -12.10 21.21 5.35
N PRO A 263 -12.11 21.86 4.17
CA PRO A 263 -10.92 22.11 3.34
C PRO A 263 -9.62 22.49 4.07
N PHE A 264 -9.73 23.24 5.16
CA PHE A 264 -8.62 23.86 5.89
C PHE A 264 -8.36 23.21 7.26
N TYR A 265 -9.31 22.45 7.78
CA TYR A 265 -9.25 21.81 9.11
C TYR A 265 -9.27 20.27 9.05
N TYR A 266 -8.90 19.66 7.92
CA TYR A 266 -9.05 18.22 7.63
C TYR A 266 -8.35 17.26 8.64
N LEU A 267 -8.95 17.13 9.82
CA LEU A 267 -8.64 16.21 10.93
C LEU A 267 -9.90 15.55 11.47
#